data_AF-A0A7K5UXX6-F1
#
_entry.id   AF-A0A7K5UXX6-F1
#
_cell.length_a   1.000
_cell.length_b   1.000
_cell.length_c   1.000
_cell.angle_alpha   90.00
_cell.angle_beta   90.00
_cell.angle_gamma   90.00
#
_symmetry.space_group_name_H-M   'P 1'
#
loop_
_entity.id
_entity.type
_entity.pdbx_description
1 polymer ?
#
loop_
_entity_poly.entity_id
_entity_poly.type
_entity_poly.pdbx_seq_one_letter_code
_entity_poly.pdbx_strand_id
1 'polypeptide(L)'
;MSGGDGGGGRPGALSYGLPSIPSSKLPDLRFISRGAYGTVSAARHADWRVPVALKCLQGPLLDSDRNHLLKEAEILHKARFSYILPILGICNEPEFLGIVTEYMTNGSLNQLLHGKDVYPDIPWCLRFRILYEIALGVNYLHNMNPPLLHHDLKTQNILLDDEFHVKIADFGMSKWRVISMSQSRSESSLPEGGTIIYMPPEDYNPSQKTRASVKHDIYSYAVIMWEVMSRKQPFEEVINPLQIMYSVSQGQRLDLSEGSLSMDIPHRGLIIRLMESGWAQNPDERPSFLKCLIDLEPVLRTFDEIAMLEAVILLRRSKSLYESQCIYKSGKKANTEQISLNIPLNPEQPAYSSSIQCDALPLRSISPDTSALKSIPQCNILSSGEILLTFRKLGLSMSEKNVFCKLCYLNGNSGCLHSLSSQSTDANLSVTQSARLLVHPYNTVLSSDKSISDASSSSSGVLRSSPIPSDFVLETIQHNVAHQWIQSKREEIIDQMTEACLNQSLDALLSRFLLMKEDYELISTKPTRTSKVRQLLDTSDSQGEEFARIIVQKLKDNKQLGLQPYPDIVSNSRKLYL
;
A
#
# COMPACT_ATOMS: atom_id res chain seq x y z
N MET A 1 -33.64 -28.07 -53.32
CA MET A 1 -33.20 -28.72 -52.07
C MET A 1 -31.69 -28.89 -52.24
N SER A 2 -30.79 -28.16 -51.59
CA SER A 2 -30.75 -27.67 -50.20
C SER A 2 -29.82 -26.43 -50.18
N GLY A 3 -30.17 -25.29 -49.58
CA GLY A 3 -29.73 -24.89 -48.23
C GLY A 3 -28.20 -24.98 -48.09
N GLY A 4 -27.39 -23.92 -48.14
CA GLY A 4 -27.45 -22.68 -47.35
C GLY A 4 -26.53 -22.84 -46.14
N ASP A 5 -25.39 -22.15 -46.11
CA ASP A 5 -24.84 -21.65 -44.84
C ASP A 5 -23.89 -20.46 -45.07
N GLY A 6 -24.33 -19.30 -44.61
CA GLY A 6 -23.53 -18.09 -44.53
C GLY A 6 -22.70 -18.16 -43.26
N GLY A 7 -21.43 -18.49 -43.40
CA GLY A 7 -20.45 -18.42 -42.31
C GLY A 7 -20.21 -16.97 -41.90
N GLY A 8 -21.04 -16.45 -41.01
CA GLY A 8 -20.78 -15.24 -40.24
C GLY A 8 -19.53 -15.46 -39.39
N GLY A 9 -18.38 -15.01 -39.91
CA GLY A 9 -17.13 -15.00 -39.16
C GLY A 9 -17.31 -14.22 -37.88
N ARG A 10 -17.21 -14.91 -36.73
CA ARG A 10 -16.98 -14.26 -35.44
C ARG A 10 -15.76 -13.34 -35.61
N PRO A 11 -15.81 -12.07 -35.18
CA PRO A 11 -14.62 -11.22 -35.22
C PRO A 11 -13.50 -11.94 -34.46
N GLY A 12 -12.36 -12.13 -35.12
CA GLY A 12 -11.21 -12.85 -34.56
C GLY A 12 -10.76 -12.21 -33.25
N ALA A 13 -10.51 -13.04 -32.23
CA ALA A 13 -10.00 -12.56 -30.95
C ALA A 13 -8.62 -11.91 -31.16
N LEU A 14 -8.48 -10.63 -30.80
CA LEU A 14 -7.18 -9.97 -30.75
C LEU A 14 -6.39 -10.57 -29.59
N SER A 15 -5.36 -11.36 -29.88
CA SER A 15 -4.45 -11.91 -28.87
C SER A 15 -3.17 -11.09 -28.83
N TYR A 16 -2.83 -10.58 -27.64
CA TYR A 16 -1.53 -9.98 -27.37
C TYR A 16 -0.66 -11.02 -26.66
N GLY A 17 0.52 -11.32 -27.19
CA GLY A 17 1.48 -12.22 -26.54
C GLY A 17 2.15 -11.52 -25.34
N LEU A 18 2.45 -12.28 -24.28
CA LEU A 18 3.28 -11.79 -23.18
C LEU A 18 4.74 -11.75 -23.65
N PRO A 19 5.44 -10.60 -23.60
CA PRO A 19 6.84 -10.51 -24.04
C PRO A 19 7.75 -11.42 -23.21
N SER A 20 8.68 -12.11 -23.88
CA SER A 20 9.80 -12.77 -23.21
C SER A 20 10.96 -11.79 -23.06
N ILE A 21 11.44 -11.61 -21.84
CA ILE A 21 12.52 -10.68 -21.50
C ILE A 21 13.74 -11.50 -21.08
N PRO A 22 14.85 -11.47 -21.84
CA PRO A 22 16.08 -12.15 -21.45
C PRO A 22 16.66 -11.58 -20.14
N SER A 23 17.26 -12.42 -19.30
CA SER A 23 17.89 -12.01 -18.03
C SER A 23 18.99 -10.96 -18.24
N SER A 24 19.72 -11.05 -19.34
CA SER A 24 20.72 -10.05 -19.77
C SER A 24 20.17 -8.62 -19.95
N LYS A 25 18.86 -8.46 -20.13
CA LYS A 25 18.18 -7.15 -20.23
C LYS A 25 17.81 -6.55 -18.89
N LEU A 26 18.08 -7.26 -17.79
CA LEU A 26 17.81 -6.84 -16.42
C LEU A 26 19.12 -6.73 -15.62
N PRO A 27 20.04 -5.80 -15.97
CA PRO A 27 21.26 -5.59 -15.21
C PRO A 27 20.95 -5.02 -13.81
N ASP A 28 21.94 -5.12 -12.92
CA ASP A 28 21.93 -4.48 -11.59
C ASP A 28 20.73 -4.84 -10.71
N LEU A 29 20.39 -6.14 -10.65
CA LEU A 29 19.33 -6.63 -9.75
C LEU A 29 19.64 -6.26 -8.29
N ARG A 30 18.78 -5.43 -7.71
CA ARG A 30 18.83 -5.04 -6.30
C ARG A 30 17.75 -5.77 -5.53
N PHE A 31 18.15 -6.57 -4.55
CA PHE A 31 17.23 -7.25 -3.66
C PHE A 31 16.28 -6.25 -2.97
N ILE A 32 14.97 -6.52 -3.01
CA ILE A 32 13.95 -5.78 -2.26
C ILE A 32 13.46 -6.62 -1.09
N SER A 33 12.99 -7.84 -1.38
CA SER A 33 12.36 -8.70 -0.38
C SER A 33 12.40 -10.17 -0.77
N ARG A 34 12.17 -11.04 0.22
CA ARG A 34 11.98 -12.49 0.04
C ARG A 34 10.73 -12.90 0.80
N GLY A 35 9.87 -13.68 0.17
CA GLY A 35 8.67 -14.25 0.78
C GLY A 35 8.46 -15.70 0.36
N ALA A 36 7.34 -16.29 0.77
CA ALA A 36 6.96 -17.66 0.42
C ALA A 36 6.90 -17.89 -1.10
N TYR A 37 6.57 -16.84 -1.87
CA TYR A 37 6.41 -16.90 -3.33
C TYR A 37 7.66 -16.47 -4.12
N GLY A 38 8.83 -16.41 -3.48
CA GLY A 38 10.11 -16.13 -4.13
C GLY A 38 10.78 -14.85 -3.67
N THR A 39 11.74 -14.39 -4.48
CA THR A 39 12.54 -13.17 -4.24
C THR A 39 12.08 -12.06 -5.17
N VAL A 40 11.88 -10.86 -4.63
CA VAL A 40 11.57 -9.67 -5.42
C VAL A 40 12.80 -8.77 -5.48
N SER A 41 13.18 -8.38 -6.70
CA SER A 41 14.32 -7.49 -6.96
C SER A 41 13.91 -6.30 -7.84
N ALA A 42 14.48 -5.14 -7.58
CA ALA A 42 14.39 -3.98 -8.47
C ALA A 42 15.45 -4.09 -9.56
N ALA A 43 15.10 -3.69 -10.78
CA ALA A 43 16.05 -3.56 -11.88
C ALA A 43 15.70 -2.33 -12.73
N ARG A 44 16.58 -1.97 -13.66
CA ARG A 44 16.25 -1.05 -14.75
C ARG A 44 16.39 -1.79 -16.06
N HIS A 45 15.31 -1.88 -16.84
CA HIS A 45 15.37 -2.60 -18.12
C HIS A 45 16.36 -1.90 -19.06
N ALA A 46 17.30 -2.67 -19.61
CA ALA A 46 18.43 -2.14 -20.39
C ALA A 46 17.98 -1.34 -21.61
N ASP A 47 16.98 -1.84 -22.35
CA ASP A 47 16.48 -1.19 -23.56
C ASP A 47 15.42 -0.12 -23.28
N TRP A 48 14.40 -0.43 -22.48
CA TRP A 48 13.29 0.49 -22.18
C TRP A 48 13.67 1.64 -21.25
N ARG A 49 14.77 1.51 -20.51
CA ARG A 49 15.29 2.51 -19.55
C ARG A 49 14.31 2.86 -18.42
N VAL A 50 13.30 2.04 -18.17
CA VAL A 50 12.33 2.19 -17.08
C VAL A 50 12.68 1.29 -15.87
N PRO A 51 12.36 1.69 -14.64
CA PRO A 51 12.47 0.82 -13.48
C PRO A 51 11.43 -0.32 -13.56
N VAL A 52 11.85 -1.53 -13.20
CA VAL A 52 11.01 -2.72 -13.21
C VAL A 52 11.20 -3.50 -11.90
N ALA A 53 10.19 -4.26 -11.51
CA ALA A 53 10.30 -5.25 -10.45
C ALA A 53 10.34 -6.66 -11.06
N LEU A 54 11.20 -7.50 -10.51
CA LEU A 54 11.34 -8.90 -10.88
C LEU A 54 10.98 -9.77 -9.68
N LYS A 55 9.90 -10.56 -9.80
CA LYS A 55 9.59 -11.65 -8.87
C LYS A 55 10.16 -12.94 -9.45
N CYS A 56 11.24 -13.46 -8.86
CA CYS A 56 11.93 -14.65 -9.34
C CYS A 56 12.02 -15.76 -8.28
N LEU A 57 12.10 -16.99 -8.77
CA LEU A 57 12.46 -18.15 -7.97
C LEU A 57 13.94 -18.46 -8.24
N GLN A 58 14.74 -18.63 -7.19
CA GLN A 58 16.18 -18.91 -7.29
C GLN A 58 16.46 -20.36 -6.88
N GLY A 59 17.30 -21.06 -7.65
CA GLY A 59 17.73 -22.43 -7.38
C GLY A 59 17.23 -23.45 -8.42
N PRO A 60 17.56 -24.75 -8.27
CA PRO A 60 17.03 -25.80 -9.14
C PRO A 60 15.51 -25.88 -8.97
N LEU A 61 14.77 -25.35 -9.95
CA LEU A 61 13.32 -25.26 -9.92
C LEU A 61 12.70 -26.62 -10.25
N LEU A 62 11.77 -27.07 -9.42
CA LEU A 62 10.88 -28.17 -9.77
C LEU A 62 9.93 -27.71 -10.89
N ASP A 63 9.54 -28.63 -11.78
CA ASP A 63 8.57 -28.32 -12.85
C ASP A 63 7.25 -27.78 -12.29
N SER A 64 6.86 -28.20 -11.07
CA SER A 64 5.71 -27.66 -10.36
C SER A 64 5.83 -26.15 -10.12
N ASP A 65 6.98 -25.71 -9.60
CA ASP A 65 7.20 -24.30 -9.23
C ASP A 65 7.24 -23.42 -10.48
N ARG A 66 7.83 -23.94 -11.56
CA ARG A 66 7.82 -23.28 -12.87
C ARG A 66 6.39 -23.09 -13.38
N ASN A 67 5.57 -24.14 -13.33
CA ASN A 67 4.18 -24.09 -13.77
C ASN A 67 3.33 -23.14 -12.91
N HIS A 68 3.58 -23.07 -11.60
CA HIS A 68 2.91 -22.12 -10.72
C HIS A 68 3.20 -20.67 -11.11
N LEU A 69 4.46 -20.32 -11.33
CA LEU A 69 4.85 -18.96 -11.70
C LEU A 69 4.39 -18.57 -13.12
N LEU A 70 4.43 -19.51 -14.07
CA LEU A 70 3.88 -19.31 -15.41
C LEU A 70 2.36 -19.06 -15.39
N LYS A 71 1.63 -19.79 -14.54
CA LYS A 71 0.19 -19.59 -14.35
C LYS A 71 -0.11 -18.23 -13.73
N GLU A 72 0.69 -17.79 -12.75
CA GLU A 72 0.57 -16.45 -12.17
C GLU A 72 0.80 -15.36 -13.24
N ALA A 73 1.83 -15.51 -14.08
CA ALA A 73 2.12 -14.60 -15.19
C ALA A 73 0.96 -14.54 -16.19
N GLU A 74 0.36 -15.69 -16.52
CA GLU A 74 -0.80 -15.76 -17.41
C GLU A 74 -2.03 -15.07 -16.82
N ILE A 75 -2.27 -15.23 -15.51
CA ILE A 75 -3.35 -14.57 -14.78
C ILE A 75 -3.16 -13.04 -14.86
N LEU A 76 -1.99 -12.53 -14.49
CA LEU A 76 -1.66 -11.10 -14.58
C LEU A 76 -1.80 -10.56 -16.00
N HIS A 77 -1.37 -11.33 -17.01
CA HIS A 77 -1.47 -10.94 -18.42
C HIS A 77 -2.93 -10.82 -18.88
N LYS A 78 -3.82 -11.69 -18.39
CA LYS A 78 -5.26 -11.64 -18.69
C LYS A 78 -5.99 -10.57 -17.86
N ALA A 79 -5.56 -10.32 -16.63
CA ALA A 79 -6.21 -9.43 -15.67
C ALA A 79 -5.79 -7.96 -15.79
N ARG A 80 -5.41 -7.48 -16.98
CA ARG A 80 -4.97 -6.09 -17.19
C ARG A 80 -6.10 -5.09 -16.92
N PHE A 81 -5.90 -4.24 -15.93
CA PHE A 81 -6.81 -3.16 -15.57
C PHE A 81 -6.06 -2.09 -14.75
N SER A 82 -6.62 -0.87 -14.66
CA SER A 82 -5.94 0.29 -14.06
C SER A 82 -5.42 0.06 -12.64
N TYR A 83 -6.11 -0.75 -11.85
CA TYR A 83 -5.77 -1.03 -10.45
C TYR A 83 -5.20 -2.43 -10.22
N ILE A 84 -4.75 -3.11 -11.29
CA ILE A 84 -4.06 -4.40 -11.23
C ILE A 84 -2.60 -4.17 -11.66
N LEU A 85 -1.65 -4.81 -10.97
CA LEU A 85 -0.22 -4.65 -11.24
C LEU A 85 0.11 -5.00 -12.71
N PRO A 86 0.64 -4.06 -13.51
CA PRO A 86 0.94 -4.33 -14.90
C PRO A 86 2.13 -5.28 -15.05
N ILE A 87 1.88 -6.42 -15.70
CA ILE A 87 2.93 -7.32 -16.17
C ILE A 87 3.50 -6.81 -17.49
N LEU A 88 4.83 -6.65 -17.52
CA LEU A 88 5.59 -6.19 -18.67
C LEU A 88 6.14 -7.35 -19.50
N GLY A 89 6.45 -8.48 -18.84
CA GLY A 89 6.93 -9.67 -19.51
C GLY A 89 7.33 -10.77 -18.55
N ILE A 90 7.93 -11.82 -19.11
CA ILE A 90 8.44 -12.96 -18.36
C ILE A 90 9.87 -13.29 -18.77
N CYS A 91 10.73 -13.50 -17.80
CA CYS A 91 12.02 -14.14 -18.02
C CYS A 91 11.84 -15.64 -17.83
N ASN A 92 12.08 -16.44 -18.87
CA ASN A 92 11.84 -17.89 -18.87
C ASN A 92 13.08 -18.63 -19.40
N GLU A 93 14.14 -18.63 -18.60
CA GLU A 93 15.40 -19.32 -18.89
C GLU A 93 15.50 -20.61 -18.05
N PRO A 94 16.40 -21.56 -18.40
CA PRO A 94 16.52 -22.83 -17.68
C PRO A 94 16.78 -22.67 -16.18
N GLU A 95 17.71 -21.79 -15.81
CA GLU A 95 18.11 -21.54 -14.41
C GLU A 95 17.50 -20.26 -13.82
N PHE A 96 16.70 -19.53 -14.60
CA PHE A 96 16.16 -18.23 -14.20
C PHE A 96 14.75 -18.02 -14.74
N LEU A 97 13.76 -18.11 -13.84
CA LEU A 97 12.36 -17.85 -14.13
C LEU A 97 11.87 -16.68 -13.27
N GLY A 98 11.24 -15.69 -13.90
CA GLY A 98 10.73 -14.53 -13.18
C GLY A 98 9.68 -13.73 -13.94
N ILE A 99 8.77 -13.13 -13.18
CA ILE A 99 7.75 -12.20 -13.69
C ILE A 99 8.33 -10.80 -13.61
N VAL A 100 8.28 -10.06 -14.72
CA VAL A 100 8.71 -8.66 -14.81
C VAL A 100 7.47 -7.76 -14.81
N THR A 101 7.38 -6.87 -13.84
CA THR A 101 6.28 -5.91 -13.69
C THR A 101 6.81 -4.47 -13.64
N GLU A 102 5.90 -3.51 -13.73
CA GLU A 102 6.20 -2.14 -13.35
C GLU A 102 6.68 -2.08 -11.89
N TYR A 103 7.63 -1.18 -11.62
CA TYR A 103 8.16 -0.96 -10.28
C TYR A 103 7.27 0.02 -9.52
N MET A 104 6.75 -0.40 -8.37
CA MET A 104 5.87 0.40 -7.52
C MET A 104 6.71 1.23 -6.55
N THR A 105 6.92 2.50 -6.87
CA THR A 105 7.88 3.37 -6.16
C THR A 105 7.52 3.62 -4.71
N ASN A 106 6.23 3.63 -4.36
CA ASN A 106 5.75 3.91 -3.01
C ASN A 106 5.49 2.64 -2.18
N GLY A 107 5.94 1.49 -2.68
CA GLY A 107 5.92 0.23 -1.95
C GLY A 107 4.50 -0.29 -1.75
N SER A 108 4.22 -0.88 -0.59
CA SER A 108 2.90 -1.44 -0.27
C SER A 108 2.08 -0.56 0.67
N LEU A 109 0.76 -0.74 0.64
CA LEU A 109 -0.18 -0.10 1.56
C LEU A 109 0.19 -0.38 3.02
N ASN A 110 0.68 -1.58 3.32
CA ASN A 110 1.21 -1.91 4.66
C ASN A 110 2.30 -0.94 5.10
N GLN A 111 3.26 -0.61 4.21
CA GLN A 111 4.34 0.33 4.52
C GLN A 111 3.81 1.76 4.68
N LEU A 112 2.82 2.16 3.86
CA LEU A 112 2.17 3.47 4.00
C LEU A 112 1.46 3.59 5.37
N LEU A 113 0.67 2.60 5.76
CA LEU A 113 -0.13 2.66 6.99
C LEU A 113 0.72 2.62 8.26
N HIS A 114 1.68 1.68 8.33
CA HIS A 114 2.44 1.37 9.54
C HIS A 114 3.82 2.03 9.60
N GLY A 115 4.33 2.55 8.48
CA GLY A 115 5.55 3.36 8.43
C GLY A 115 5.34 4.78 8.95
N LYS A 116 4.87 4.91 10.21
CA LYS A 116 4.50 6.20 10.82
C LYS A 116 5.67 7.19 10.92
N ASP A 117 6.91 6.69 10.95
CA ASP A 117 8.12 7.52 10.88
C ASP A 117 8.31 8.18 9.50
N VAL A 118 7.85 7.53 8.44
CA VAL A 118 7.93 8.02 7.05
C VAL A 118 6.69 8.84 6.70
N TYR A 119 5.52 8.37 7.15
CA TYR A 119 4.22 8.97 6.88
C TYR A 119 3.50 9.24 8.20
N PRO A 120 3.79 10.37 8.87
CA PRO A 120 3.15 10.71 10.15
C PRO A 120 1.64 10.79 9.99
N ASP A 121 1.19 11.47 8.93
CA ASP A 121 -0.22 11.69 8.61
C ASP A 121 -0.56 11.21 7.21
N ILE A 122 -1.77 10.65 7.07
CA ILE A 122 -2.34 10.26 5.78
C ILE A 122 -3.73 10.91 5.70
N PRO A 123 -3.93 11.89 4.82
CA PRO A 123 -5.22 12.58 4.67
C PRO A 123 -6.37 11.64 4.32
N TRP A 124 -7.56 11.93 4.83
CA TRP A 124 -8.75 11.09 4.65
C TRP A 124 -9.10 10.86 3.18
N CYS A 125 -9.08 11.92 2.36
CA CYS A 125 -9.36 11.84 0.93
C CYS A 125 -8.57 10.71 0.24
N LEU A 126 -7.27 10.63 0.51
CA LEU A 126 -6.39 9.62 -0.06
C LEU A 126 -6.69 8.21 0.47
N ARG A 127 -7.03 8.06 1.76
CA ARG A 127 -7.47 6.77 2.32
C ARG A 127 -8.74 6.26 1.64
N PHE A 128 -9.71 7.14 1.43
CA PHE A 128 -10.95 6.80 0.72
C PHE A 128 -10.69 6.45 -0.74
N ARG A 129 -9.79 7.18 -1.42
CA ARG A 129 -9.37 6.86 -2.79
C ARG A 129 -8.77 5.46 -2.86
N ILE A 130 -7.82 5.13 -1.98
CA ILE A 130 -7.20 3.81 -1.91
C ILE A 130 -8.25 2.71 -1.74
N LEU A 131 -9.18 2.85 -0.81
CA LEU A 131 -10.24 1.87 -0.59
C LEU A 131 -11.13 1.69 -1.83
N TYR A 132 -11.53 2.81 -2.45
CA TYR A 132 -12.34 2.79 -3.66
C TYR A 132 -11.62 2.10 -4.83
N GLU A 133 -10.33 2.37 -5.02
CA GLU A 133 -9.52 1.76 -6.09
C GLU A 133 -9.27 0.26 -5.86
N ILE A 134 -9.05 -0.17 -4.62
CA ILE A 134 -9.02 -1.60 -4.27
C ILE A 134 -10.36 -2.24 -4.66
N ALA A 135 -11.48 -1.63 -4.28
CA ALA A 135 -12.80 -2.15 -4.61
C ALA A 135 -13.04 -2.21 -6.13
N LEU A 136 -12.59 -1.22 -6.90
CA LEU A 136 -12.66 -1.24 -8.37
C LEU A 136 -11.82 -2.36 -8.96
N GLY A 137 -10.58 -2.54 -8.48
CA GLY A 137 -9.68 -3.59 -8.93
C GLY A 137 -10.28 -4.98 -8.71
N VAL A 138 -10.77 -5.26 -7.50
CA VAL A 138 -11.36 -6.58 -7.20
C VAL A 138 -12.71 -6.78 -7.90
N ASN A 139 -13.54 -5.73 -8.01
CA ASN A 139 -14.78 -5.79 -8.80
C ASN A 139 -14.49 -6.17 -10.25
N TYR A 140 -13.43 -5.61 -10.86
CA TYR A 140 -13.01 -5.99 -12.20
C TYR A 140 -12.68 -7.48 -12.29
N LEU A 141 -11.86 -8.00 -11.37
CA LEU A 141 -11.49 -9.43 -11.33
C LEU A 141 -12.75 -10.33 -11.23
N HIS A 142 -13.70 -9.96 -10.38
CA HIS A 142 -14.94 -10.71 -10.17
C HIS A 142 -15.90 -10.66 -11.37
N ASN A 143 -15.76 -9.66 -12.26
CA ASN A 143 -16.54 -9.52 -13.48
C ASN A 143 -15.84 -10.09 -14.73
N MET A 144 -14.62 -10.63 -14.60
CA MET A 144 -13.99 -11.38 -15.68
C MET A 144 -14.81 -12.62 -16.04
N ASN A 145 -14.58 -13.18 -17.23
CA ASN A 145 -15.25 -14.40 -17.67
C ASN A 145 -14.24 -15.51 -18.04
N PRO A 146 -14.08 -16.55 -17.20
CA PRO A 146 -14.73 -16.74 -15.90
C PRO A 146 -14.25 -15.74 -14.83
N PRO A 147 -15.00 -15.52 -13.74
CA PRO A 147 -14.57 -14.66 -12.64
C PRO A 147 -13.23 -15.11 -12.06
N LEU A 148 -12.36 -14.15 -11.75
CA LEU A 148 -11.09 -14.38 -11.09
C LEU A 148 -11.20 -13.98 -9.62
N LEU A 149 -10.91 -14.89 -8.71
CA LEU A 149 -10.90 -14.65 -7.27
C LEU A 149 -9.46 -14.52 -6.78
N HIS A 150 -9.17 -13.52 -5.94
CA HIS A 150 -7.80 -13.24 -5.52
C HIS A 150 -7.30 -14.20 -4.44
N HIS A 151 -8.09 -14.39 -3.37
CA HIS A 151 -7.84 -15.31 -2.23
C HIS A 151 -6.62 -15.04 -1.35
N ASP A 152 -5.96 -13.90 -1.52
CA ASP A 152 -4.82 -13.47 -0.68
C ASP A 152 -4.72 -11.94 -0.66
N LEU A 153 -5.87 -11.27 -0.50
CA LEU A 153 -5.89 -9.82 -0.35
C LEU A 153 -5.40 -9.45 1.06
N LYS A 154 -4.36 -8.62 1.09
CA LYS A 154 -3.76 -8.08 2.32
C LYS A 154 -3.03 -6.78 2.01
N THR A 155 -2.76 -5.95 3.01
CA THR A 155 -2.14 -4.63 2.79
C THR A 155 -0.74 -4.72 2.18
N GLN A 156 -0.04 -5.86 2.29
CA GLN A 156 1.24 -6.10 1.64
C GLN A 156 1.11 -6.35 0.12
N ASN A 157 -0.05 -6.84 -0.34
CA ASN A 157 -0.35 -7.14 -1.74
C ASN A 157 -1.04 -5.99 -2.47
N ILE A 158 -1.34 -4.89 -1.77
CA ILE A 158 -1.81 -3.63 -2.37
C ILE A 158 -0.59 -2.73 -2.54
N LEU A 159 -0.09 -2.61 -3.76
CA LEU A 159 1.06 -1.77 -4.08
C LEU A 159 0.62 -0.36 -4.49
N LEU A 160 1.55 0.59 -4.41
CA LEU A 160 1.32 2.01 -4.66
C LEU A 160 2.31 2.54 -5.69
N ASP A 161 1.79 3.11 -6.78
CA ASP A 161 2.60 3.82 -7.78
C ASP A 161 3.06 5.20 -7.28
N ASP A 162 3.69 5.99 -8.14
CA ASP A 162 4.29 7.30 -7.84
C ASP A 162 3.31 8.35 -7.34
N GLU A 163 2.05 8.27 -7.78
CA GLU A 163 0.95 9.12 -7.32
C GLU A 163 0.08 8.46 -6.23
N PHE A 164 0.54 7.36 -5.63
CA PHE A 164 -0.18 6.62 -4.59
C PHE A 164 -1.53 6.05 -5.08
N HIS A 165 -1.65 5.73 -6.37
CA HIS A 165 -2.74 4.92 -6.88
C HIS A 165 -2.45 3.43 -6.63
N VAL A 166 -3.52 2.67 -6.45
CA VAL A 166 -3.48 1.26 -6.10
C VAL A 166 -3.11 0.38 -7.30
N LYS A 167 -2.22 -0.59 -7.08
CA LYS A 167 -2.01 -1.75 -7.95
C LYS A 167 -2.08 -3.04 -7.12
N ILE A 168 -3.13 -3.83 -7.34
CA ILE A 168 -3.29 -5.14 -6.69
C ILE A 168 -2.29 -6.12 -7.30
N ALA A 169 -1.52 -6.79 -6.44
CA ALA A 169 -0.43 -7.70 -6.80
C ALA A 169 -0.59 -9.08 -6.15
N ASP A 170 0.29 -10.00 -6.51
CA ASP A 170 0.41 -11.35 -5.94
C ASP A 170 -0.79 -12.28 -6.19
N PHE A 171 -0.84 -12.81 -7.41
CA PHE A 171 -1.90 -13.71 -7.87
C PHE A 171 -1.57 -15.19 -7.68
N GLY A 172 -0.56 -15.51 -6.86
CA GLY A 172 -0.08 -16.89 -6.64
C GLY A 172 -1.17 -17.83 -6.08
N MET A 173 -2.12 -17.29 -5.32
CA MET A 173 -3.26 -18.03 -4.75
C MET A 173 -4.55 -17.87 -5.56
N SER A 174 -4.54 -17.08 -6.63
CA SER A 174 -5.75 -16.72 -7.37
C SER A 174 -6.33 -17.89 -8.16
N LYS A 175 -7.66 -17.92 -8.23
CA LYS A 175 -8.42 -19.02 -8.85
C LYS A 175 -9.47 -18.50 -9.81
N TRP A 176 -9.45 -19.03 -11.03
CA TRP A 176 -10.57 -18.90 -11.96
C TRP A 176 -11.76 -19.70 -11.43
N ARG A 177 -12.94 -19.06 -11.39
CA ARG A 177 -14.18 -19.70 -11.00
C ARG A 177 -14.68 -20.58 -12.15
N VAL A 178 -14.29 -21.84 -12.14
CA VAL A 178 -14.82 -22.84 -13.08
C VAL A 178 -16.17 -23.35 -12.56
N ILE A 179 -17.21 -23.31 -13.41
CA ILE A 179 -18.59 -23.69 -13.06
C ILE A 179 -18.77 -25.23 -12.94
N SER A 180 -17.76 -26.04 -13.29
CA SER A 180 -17.82 -27.51 -13.16
C SER A 180 -17.20 -28.03 -11.85
N MET A 181 -17.92 -28.95 -11.19
CA MET A 181 -17.73 -29.53 -9.85
C MET A 181 -16.45 -30.36 -9.60
N SER A 182 -15.29 -30.02 -10.17
CA SER A 182 -14.04 -30.74 -9.91
C SER A 182 -12.96 -29.79 -9.40
N GLN A 183 -13.00 -29.46 -8.11
CA GLN A 183 -11.86 -28.82 -7.46
C GLN A 183 -10.84 -29.90 -7.08
N SER A 184 -9.68 -29.89 -7.75
CA SER A 184 -8.49 -30.58 -7.28
C SER A 184 -8.09 -30.01 -5.92
N ARG A 185 -7.98 -30.87 -4.92
CA ARG A 185 -7.43 -30.55 -3.59
C ARG A 185 -6.01 -30.02 -3.76
N SER A 186 -5.78 -28.74 -3.49
CA SER A 186 -4.45 -28.26 -3.14
C SER A 186 -4.27 -28.54 -1.65
N GLU A 187 -3.47 -29.54 -1.30
CA GLU A 187 -2.88 -29.65 0.03
C GLU A 187 -1.92 -28.48 0.19
N SER A 188 -2.41 -27.34 0.66
CA SER A 188 -1.55 -26.29 1.19
C SER A 188 -1.47 -26.47 2.70
N SER A 189 -0.24 -26.57 3.20
CA SER A 189 0.13 -26.42 4.61
C SER A 189 -0.58 -25.21 5.24
N LEU A 190 -0.73 -25.24 6.57
CA LEU A 190 -1.26 -24.10 7.35
C LEU A 190 -0.65 -22.78 6.83
N PRO A 191 -1.48 -21.77 6.47
CA PRO A 191 -0.99 -20.48 6.02
C PRO A 191 -0.06 -19.86 7.08
N GLU A 192 1.00 -19.17 6.66
CA GLU A 192 1.80 -18.34 7.55
C GLU A 192 0.89 -17.36 8.31
N GLY A 193 1.19 -17.14 9.60
CA GLY A 193 0.31 -16.43 10.54
C GLY A 193 -0.18 -15.05 10.07
N GLY A 194 0.59 -14.35 9.23
CA GLY A 194 0.22 -13.04 8.66
C GLY A 194 -0.91 -13.06 7.63
N THR A 195 -1.19 -14.21 7.00
CA THR A 195 -2.29 -14.35 6.02
C THR A 195 -3.62 -14.65 6.70
N ILE A 196 -3.58 -15.21 7.91
CA ILE A 196 -4.76 -15.68 8.65
C ILE A 196 -5.66 -14.50 9.06
N ILE A 197 -5.10 -13.33 9.34
CA ILE A 197 -5.87 -12.15 9.79
C ILE A 197 -6.86 -11.63 8.72
N TYR A 198 -6.57 -11.84 7.45
CA TYR A 198 -7.44 -11.45 6.32
C TYR A 198 -8.29 -12.62 5.80
N MET A 199 -8.16 -13.80 6.39
CA MET A 199 -8.82 -15.03 5.95
C MET A 199 -10.18 -15.18 6.64
N PRO A 200 -11.26 -15.50 5.90
CA PRO A 200 -12.57 -15.69 6.51
C PRO A 200 -12.64 -17.01 7.29
N PRO A 201 -13.49 -17.09 8.34
CA PRO A 201 -13.53 -18.23 9.27
C PRO A 201 -13.86 -19.58 8.62
N GLU A 202 -14.66 -19.59 7.56
CA GLU A 202 -15.00 -20.81 6.82
C GLU A 202 -13.79 -21.47 6.15
N ASP A 203 -12.71 -20.72 5.91
CA ASP A 203 -11.53 -21.23 5.23
C ASP A 203 -10.53 -21.92 6.18
N TYR A 204 -10.69 -21.71 7.49
CA TYR A 204 -9.92 -22.40 8.53
C TYR A 204 -10.20 -23.91 8.55
N ASN A 205 -11.41 -24.32 8.15
CA ASN A 205 -11.77 -25.74 8.06
C ASN A 205 -11.93 -26.17 6.59
N PRO A 206 -11.01 -26.97 6.04
CA PRO A 206 -11.04 -27.36 4.63
C PRO A 206 -12.26 -28.22 4.21
N SER A 207 -13.10 -28.65 5.15
CA SER A 207 -14.26 -29.52 4.89
C SER A 207 -15.52 -28.80 4.36
N GLN A 208 -15.56 -27.46 4.31
CA GLN A 208 -16.78 -26.68 3.98
C GLN A 208 -16.67 -25.79 2.71
N LYS A 209 -15.88 -26.19 1.71
CA LYS A 209 -15.45 -25.31 0.61
C LYS A 209 -16.15 -25.58 -0.72
N THR A 210 -17.21 -24.84 -1.05
CA THR A 210 -17.57 -24.62 -2.47
C THR A 210 -18.27 -23.29 -2.74
N ARG A 211 -19.21 -22.83 -1.89
CA ARG A 211 -19.98 -21.58 -2.14
C ARG A 211 -19.36 -20.32 -1.52
N ALA A 212 -18.71 -20.44 -0.37
CA ALA A 212 -18.18 -19.29 0.39
C ALA A 212 -16.95 -18.61 -0.25
N SER A 213 -16.26 -19.29 -1.18
CA SER A 213 -15.02 -18.82 -1.80
C SER A 213 -15.16 -17.50 -2.59
N VAL A 214 -16.35 -17.19 -3.11
CA VAL A 214 -16.61 -15.91 -3.81
C VAL A 214 -16.65 -14.73 -2.84
N LYS A 215 -16.96 -15.00 -1.57
CA LYS A 215 -17.09 -14.00 -0.50
C LYS A 215 -15.82 -13.92 0.37
N HIS A 216 -14.73 -14.53 -0.08
CA HIS A 216 -13.43 -14.45 0.57
C HIS A 216 -12.86 -13.04 0.45
N ASP A 217 -12.72 -12.54 -0.79
CA ASP A 217 -12.05 -11.26 -1.06
C ASP A 217 -12.75 -10.08 -0.36
N ILE A 218 -14.07 -10.13 -0.19
CA ILE A 218 -14.83 -9.09 0.53
C ILE A 218 -14.57 -9.11 2.05
N TYR A 219 -14.32 -10.28 2.64
CA TYR A 219 -13.92 -10.38 4.03
C TYR A 219 -12.54 -9.74 4.23
N SER A 220 -11.58 -10.09 3.38
CA SER A 220 -10.24 -9.51 3.39
C SER A 220 -10.29 -7.99 3.21
N TYR A 221 -11.13 -7.50 2.29
CA TYR A 221 -11.35 -6.08 2.07
C TYR A 221 -11.92 -5.36 3.30
N ALA A 222 -12.83 -5.98 4.06
CA ALA A 222 -13.36 -5.40 5.30
C ALA A 222 -12.28 -5.22 6.37
N VAL A 223 -11.37 -6.20 6.51
CA VAL A 223 -10.21 -6.09 7.41
C VAL A 223 -9.25 -5.01 6.94
N ILE A 224 -8.96 -4.93 5.64
CA ILE A 224 -8.15 -3.86 5.04
C ILE A 224 -8.79 -2.49 5.28
N MET A 225 -10.12 -2.37 5.15
CA MET A 225 -10.84 -1.13 5.43
C MET A 225 -10.63 -0.68 6.88
N TRP A 226 -10.74 -1.61 7.83
CA TRP A 226 -10.46 -1.33 9.24
C TRP A 226 -9.02 -0.86 9.44
N GLU A 227 -8.05 -1.55 8.84
CA GLU A 227 -6.63 -1.24 8.94
C GLU A 227 -6.27 0.14 8.35
N VAL A 228 -6.88 0.50 7.22
CA VAL A 228 -6.71 1.81 6.58
C VAL A 228 -7.27 2.92 7.46
N MET A 229 -8.45 2.72 8.04
CA MET A 229 -9.12 3.74 8.84
C MET A 229 -8.46 3.92 10.22
N SER A 230 -8.05 2.82 10.86
CA SER A 230 -7.44 2.84 12.19
C SER A 230 -5.94 3.14 12.17
N ARG A 231 -5.23 2.79 11.09
CA ARG A 231 -3.75 2.71 11.04
C ARG A 231 -3.15 1.91 12.21
N LYS A 232 -3.86 0.86 12.62
CA LYS A 232 -3.42 -0.10 13.65
C LYS A 232 -3.22 -1.48 13.03
N GLN A 233 -2.37 -2.29 13.64
CA GLN A 233 -2.21 -3.68 13.22
C GLN A 233 -3.47 -4.48 13.62
N PRO A 234 -4.11 -5.22 12.71
CA PRO A 234 -5.24 -6.08 13.07
C PRO A 234 -4.81 -7.13 14.12
N PHE A 235 -5.56 -7.21 15.21
CA PHE A 235 -5.28 -8.12 16.34
C PHE A 235 -3.89 -7.95 16.98
N GLU A 236 -3.38 -6.71 17.05
CA GLU A 236 -2.05 -6.37 17.60
C GLU A 236 -1.75 -7.01 18.98
N GLU A 237 -2.75 -7.09 19.85
CA GLU A 237 -2.60 -7.63 21.21
C GLU A 237 -2.53 -9.17 21.26
N VAL A 238 -2.86 -9.86 20.16
CA VAL A 238 -2.96 -11.33 20.12
C VAL A 238 -1.69 -11.91 19.49
N ILE A 239 -0.83 -12.48 20.33
CA ILE A 239 0.47 -13.04 19.90
C ILE A 239 0.28 -14.35 19.11
N ASN A 240 -0.69 -15.18 19.48
CA ASN A 240 -0.86 -16.52 18.90
C ASN A 240 -1.88 -16.50 17.74
N PRO A 241 -1.48 -16.81 16.48
CA PRO A 241 -2.41 -16.86 15.36
C PRO A 241 -3.57 -17.84 15.53
N LEU A 242 -3.39 -18.95 16.26
CA LEU A 242 -4.47 -19.90 16.56
C LEU A 242 -5.54 -19.28 17.45
N GLN A 243 -5.17 -18.35 18.34
CA GLN A 243 -6.12 -17.61 19.15
C GLN A 243 -6.95 -16.63 18.31
N ILE A 244 -6.34 -16.03 17.27
CA ILE A 244 -7.06 -15.22 16.29
C ILE A 244 -8.08 -16.09 15.54
N MET A 245 -7.65 -17.24 15.01
CA MET A 245 -8.55 -18.18 14.31
C MET A 245 -9.73 -18.60 15.18
N TYR A 246 -9.45 -18.99 16.44
CA TYR A 246 -10.49 -19.37 17.39
C TYR A 246 -11.47 -18.23 17.63
N SER A 247 -10.99 -17.04 18.00
CA SER A 247 -11.83 -15.87 18.25
C SER A 247 -12.69 -15.50 17.05
N VAL A 248 -12.10 -15.46 15.85
CA VAL A 248 -12.81 -15.14 14.60
C VAL A 248 -13.86 -16.21 14.26
N SER A 249 -13.58 -17.49 14.53
CA SER A 249 -14.55 -18.58 14.37
C SER A 249 -15.76 -18.44 15.30
N GLN A 250 -15.58 -17.83 16.47
CA GLN A 250 -16.66 -17.53 17.43
C GLN A 250 -17.38 -16.20 17.13
N GLY A 251 -17.09 -15.56 15.99
CA GLY A 251 -17.72 -14.30 15.60
C GLY A 251 -17.08 -13.04 16.19
N GLN A 252 -15.98 -13.15 16.95
CA GLN A 252 -15.24 -11.97 17.39
C GLN A 252 -14.60 -11.26 16.19
N ARG A 253 -14.54 -9.94 16.25
CA ARG A 253 -14.03 -9.06 15.17
C ARG A 253 -13.18 -7.94 15.76
N LEU A 254 -12.61 -7.14 14.87
CA LEU A 254 -11.79 -5.99 15.21
C LEU A 254 -12.64 -4.91 15.90
N ASP A 255 -12.01 -4.18 16.82
CA ASP A 255 -12.68 -3.17 17.63
C ASP A 255 -13.14 -1.98 16.78
N LEU A 256 -14.43 -1.66 16.84
CA LEU A 256 -15.08 -0.53 16.15
C LEU A 256 -15.34 0.66 17.07
N SER A 257 -14.88 0.60 18.32
CA SER A 257 -15.01 1.69 19.30
C SER A 257 -14.22 2.94 18.88
N GLU A 258 -14.47 4.05 19.57
CA GLU A 258 -13.74 5.31 19.40
C GLU A 258 -12.23 5.14 19.62
N GLY A 259 -11.81 4.21 20.48
CA GLY A 259 -10.39 3.95 20.75
C GLY A 259 -9.62 3.40 19.55
N SER A 260 -10.31 2.77 18.60
CA SER A 260 -9.71 2.20 17.38
C SER A 260 -10.09 2.95 16.12
N LEU A 261 -11.32 3.47 16.05
CA LEU A 261 -11.83 4.25 14.93
C LEU A 261 -12.28 5.61 15.43
N SER A 262 -11.44 6.63 15.22
CA SER A 262 -11.66 8.00 15.65
C SER A 262 -12.98 8.61 15.14
N MET A 263 -13.52 9.58 15.87
CA MET A 263 -14.80 10.24 15.56
C MET A 263 -14.71 11.21 14.38
N ASP A 264 -13.51 11.63 13.99
CA ASP A 264 -13.25 12.53 12.87
C ASP A 264 -13.26 11.85 11.49
N ILE A 265 -13.39 10.51 11.45
CA ILE A 265 -13.50 9.75 10.19
C ILE A 265 -14.72 10.24 9.39
N PRO A 266 -14.54 10.77 8.17
CA PRO A 266 -15.65 11.17 7.32
C PRO A 266 -16.60 9.98 7.06
N HIS A 267 -17.90 10.21 7.13
CA HIS A 267 -18.92 9.16 6.91
C HIS A 267 -18.71 7.90 7.78
N ARG A 268 -18.18 8.04 9.01
CA ARG A 268 -17.87 6.94 9.95
C ARG A 268 -18.95 5.86 10.03
N GLY A 269 -20.23 6.25 10.13
CA GLY A 269 -21.34 5.30 10.22
C GLY A 269 -21.52 4.42 8.98
N LEU A 270 -21.22 4.92 7.78
CA LEU A 270 -21.25 4.11 6.56
C LEU A 270 -20.06 3.14 6.53
N ILE A 271 -18.88 3.64 6.87
CA ILE A 271 -17.65 2.86 6.90
C ILE A 271 -17.75 1.68 7.87
N ILE A 272 -18.30 1.91 9.06
CA ILE A 272 -18.59 0.84 10.03
C ILE A 272 -19.56 -0.19 9.45
N ARG A 273 -20.67 0.22 8.83
CA ARG A 273 -21.61 -0.72 8.21
C ARG A 273 -20.96 -1.56 7.10
N LEU A 274 -20.08 -0.96 6.29
CA LEU A 274 -19.35 -1.67 5.25
C LEU A 274 -18.36 -2.69 5.85
N MET A 275 -17.66 -2.35 6.94
CA MET A 275 -16.82 -3.31 7.67
C MET A 275 -17.64 -4.45 8.24
N GLU A 276 -18.70 -4.14 8.99
CA GLU A 276 -19.57 -5.12 9.66
C GLU A 276 -20.20 -6.11 8.69
N SER A 277 -20.78 -5.62 7.59
CA SER A 277 -21.34 -6.46 6.55
C SER A 277 -20.27 -7.21 5.76
N GLY A 278 -19.11 -6.59 5.50
CA GLY A 278 -18.01 -7.20 4.75
C GLY A 278 -17.36 -8.38 5.45
N TRP A 279 -17.21 -8.35 6.78
CA TRP A 279 -16.66 -9.46 7.57
C TRP A 279 -17.71 -10.31 8.29
N ALA A 280 -18.98 -10.23 7.88
CA ALA A 280 -20.07 -10.98 8.49
C ALA A 280 -19.72 -12.47 8.63
N GLN A 281 -20.13 -13.09 9.74
CA GLN A 281 -19.85 -14.50 10.00
C GLN A 281 -20.45 -15.39 8.91
N ASN A 282 -21.67 -15.08 8.50
CA ASN A 282 -22.34 -15.72 7.38
C ASN A 282 -21.86 -15.12 6.05
N PRO A 283 -21.25 -15.91 5.14
CA PRO A 283 -20.78 -15.41 3.85
C PRO A 283 -21.89 -14.83 2.98
N ASP A 284 -23.14 -15.29 3.11
CA ASP A 284 -24.25 -14.82 2.28
C ASP A 284 -24.66 -13.38 2.61
N GLU A 285 -24.42 -12.91 3.83
CA GLU A 285 -24.66 -11.53 4.27
C GLU A 285 -23.63 -10.53 3.74
N ARG A 286 -22.47 -11.02 3.28
CA ARG A 286 -21.40 -10.16 2.77
C ARG A 286 -21.78 -9.55 1.41
N PRO A 287 -21.58 -8.24 1.19
CA PRO A 287 -21.95 -7.57 -0.06
C PRO A 287 -21.07 -8.03 -1.24
N SER A 288 -21.51 -7.71 -2.46
CA SER A 288 -20.61 -7.74 -3.63
C SER A 288 -19.77 -6.47 -3.68
N PHE A 289 -18.63 -6.52 -4.38
CA PHE A 289 -17.82 -5.31 -4.60
C PHE A 289 -18.59 -4.22 -5.36
N LEU A 290 -19.50 -4.59 -6.28
CA LEU A 290 -20.40 -3.63 -6.93
C LEU A 290 -21.24 -2.87 -5.90
N LYS A 291 -21.79 -3.55 -4.89
CA LYS A 291 -22.55 -2.89 -3.82
C LYS A 291 -21.66 -1.95 -2.99
N CYS A 292 -20.44 -2.38 -2.65
CA CYS A 292 -19.48 -1.52 -1.97
C CYS A 292 -19.14 -0.26 -2.78
N LEU A 293 -18.97 -0.39 -4.10
CA LEU A 293 -18.69 0.75 -4.98
C LEU A 293 -19.85 1.74 -5.02
N ILE A 294 -21.09 1.27 -5.13
CA ILE A 294 -22.30 2.10 -5.09
C ILE A 294 -22.36 2.91 -3.77
N ASP A 295 -21.95 2.31 -2.66
CA ASP A 295 -21.97 2.95 -1.35
C ASP A 295 -20.80 3.93 -1.14
N LEU A 296 -19.61 3.62 -1.68
CA LEU A 296 -18.40 4.44 -1.53
C LEU A 296 -18.33 5.61 -2.52
N GLU A 297 -18.93 5.48 -3.70
CA GLU A 297 -18.83 6.50 -4.76
C GLU A 297 -19.38 7.88 -4.33
N PRO A 298 -20.54 7.99 -3.65
CA PRO A 298 -21.01 9.28 -3.14
C PRO A 298 -20.06 9.92 -2.13
N VAL A 299 -19.36 9.10 -1.32
CA VAL A 299 -18.38 9.59 -0.35
C VAL A 299 -17.15 10.15 -1.06
N LEU A 300 -16.65 9.44 -2.06
CA LEU A 300 -15.47 9.89 -2.81
C LEU A 300 -15.71 11.25 -3.48
N ARG A 301 -16.93 11.49 -3.99
CA ARG A 301 -17.33 12.77 -4.59
C ARG A 301 -17.39 13.94 -3.61
N THR A 302 -17.33 13.70 -2.30
CA THR A 302 -17.26 14.79 -1.30
C THR A 302 -15.87 15.41 -1.19
N PHE A 303 -14.84 14.71 -1.68
CA PHE A 303 -13.48 15.22 -1.72
C PHE A 303 -13.23 15.87 -3.09
N ASP A 304 -12.74 17.09 -3.10
CA ASP A 304 -12.31 17.74 -4.34
C ASP A 304 -10.96 17.19 -4.84
N GLU A 305 -10.71 17.35 -6.14
CA GLU A 305 -9.49 16.86 -6.78
C GLU A 305 -8.24 17.59 -6.27
N ILE A 306 -8.35 18.84 -5.84
CA ILE A 306 -7.23 19.63 -5.33
C ILE A 306 -6.75 19.04 -4.00
N ALA A 307 -7.65 18.72 -3.09
CA ALA A 307 -7.36 18.07 -1.81
C ALA A 307 -6.72 16.68 -2.00
N MET A 308 -7.09 15.94 -3.05
CA MET A 308 -6.42 14.68 -3.41
C MET A 308 -4.97 14.93 -3.85
N LEU A 309 -4.73 15.91 -4.71
CA LEU A 309 -3.39 16.26 -5.17
C LEU A 309 -2.51 16.79 -4.02
N GLU A 310 -3.06 17.63 -3.15
CA GLU A 310 -2.39 18.12 -1.95
C GLU A 310 -1.98 16.97 -1.02
N ALA A 311 -2.86 15.98 -0.85
CA ALA A 311 -2.54 14.79 -0.05
C ALA A 311 -1.38 13.98 -0.65
N VAL A 312 -1.36 13.81 -1.97
CA VAL A 312 -0.25 13.13 -2.68
C VAL A 312 1.06 13.92 -2.52
N ILE A 313 1.03 15.23 -2.72
CA ILE A 313 2.21 16.10 -2.54
C ILE A 313 2.74 16.00 -1.10
N LEU A 314 1.84 16.01 -0.11
CA LEU A 314 2.21 15.87 1.30
C LEU A 314 2.93 14.54 1.56
N LEU A 315 2.41 13.41 1.09
CA LEU A 315 3.07 12.12 1.27
C LEU A 315 4.42 12.02 0.54
N ARG A 316 4.51 12.56 -0.68
CA ARG A 316 5.78 12.60 -1.44
C ARG A 316 6.84 13.40 -0.70
N ARG A 317 6.47 14.55 -0.13
CA ARG A 317 7.35 15.38 0.70
C ARG A 317 7.80 14.64 1.96
N SER A 318 6.88 14.01 2.69
CA SER A 318 7.20 13.23 3.90
C SER A 318 8.19 12.10 3.61
N LYS A 319 7.98 11.35 2.52
CA LYS A 319 8.89 10.30 2.08
C LYS A 319 10.28 10.84 1.73
N SER A 320 10.34 11.89 0.91
CA SER A 320 11.61 12.51 0.49
C SER A 320 12.42 13.06 1.67
N LEU A 321 11.75 13.68 2.65
CA LEU A 321 12.38 14.14 3.88
C LEU A 321 12.95 12.97 4.69
N TYR A 322 12.20 11.88 4.84
CA TYR A 322 12.67 10.68 5.55
C TYR A 322 13.90 10.05 4.87
N GLU A 323 13.86 9.89 3.54
CA GLU A 323 14.98 9.34 2.76
C GLU A 323 16.23 10.21 2.86
N SER A 324 16.07 11.54 2.76
CA SER A 324 17.17 12.51 2.92
C SER A 324 17.82 12.42 4.31
N GLN A 325 17.01 12.26 5.35
CA GLN A 325 17.52 12.08 6.72
C GLN A 325 18.26 10.75 6.90
N CYS A 326 17.79 9.68 6.26
CA CYS A 326 18.45 8.36 6.31
C CYS A 326 19.84 8.42 5.64
N ILE A 327 19.96 9.11 4.50
CA ILE A 327 21.24 9.32 3.82
C ILE A 327 22.21 10.09 4.71
N TYR A 328 21.76 11.17 5.35
CA TYR A 328 22.60 11.96 6.26
C TYR A 328 23.06 11.17 7.50
N LYS A 329 22.18 10.33 8.08
CA LYS A 329 22.52 9.46 9.21
C LYS A 329 23.49 8.34 8.82
N SER A 330 23.36 7.78 7.62
CA SER A 330 24.28 6.77 7.10
C SER A 330 25.67 7.36 6.76
N GLY A 331 25.71 8.60 6.21
CA GLY A 331 26.96 9.34 5.98
C GLY A 331 27.70 9.72 7.27
N LYS A 332 26.99 9.99 8.38
CA LYS A 332 27.63 10.18 9.69
C LYS A 332 28.20 8.89 10.27
N LYS A 333 27.57 7.73 10.06
CA LYS A 333 28.16 6.43 10.47
C LYS A 333 29.43 6.12 9.68
N ALA A 334 29.46 6.40 8.37
CA ALA A 334 30.67 6.26 7.56
C ALA A 334 31.81 7.21 7.98
N ASN A 335 31.49 8.42 8.45
CA ASN A 335 32.48 9.41 8.92
C ASN A 335 32.91 9.25 10.40
N THR A 336 32.32 8.30 11.16
CA THR A 336 32.71 8.04 12.56
C THR A 336 33.58 6.78 12.71
N GLU A 337 33.86 6.05 11.62
CA GLU A 337 34.76 4.88 11.59
C GLU A 337 36.14 5.18 10.96
N GLN A 338 36.62 6.42 11.02
CA GLN A 338 38.01 6.76 10.71
C GLN A 338 38.65 7.48 11.90
N ILE A 339 39.24 6.69 12.82
CA ILE A 339 40.21 7.00 13.91
C ILE A 339 40.19 5.70 14.77
N SER A 340 41.19 4.83 14.95
CA SER A 340 42.63 4.82 14.66
C SER A 340 43.07 3.36 14.51
N LEU A 341 43.82 3.03 13.44
CA LEU A 341 44.66 1.83 13.40
C LEU A 341 46.07 2.21 13.88
N ASN A 342 46.32 2.09 15.18
CA ASN A 342 47.69 2.03 15.69
C ASN A 342 47.99 0.57 16.07
N ILE A 343 48.72 -0.08 15.18
CA ILE A 343 49.42 -1.35 15.40
C ILE A 343 50.74 -1.04 16.13
N PRO A 344 51.18 -1.89 17.07
CA PRO A 344 52.60 -2.16 17.24
C PRO A 344 52.95 -3.58 16.79
N LEU A 345 54.04 -3.69 16.03
CA LEU A 345 54.63 -4.91 15.48
C LEU A 345 55.72 -5.48 16.42
N ASN A 346 55.57 -6.78 16.73
CA ASN A 346 56.58 -7.86 16.93
C ASN A 346 57.57 -7.84 18.12
N PRO A 347 58.30 -8.95 18.43
CA PRO A 347 58.20 -10.36 17.98
C PRO A 347 58.33 -11.43 19.13
N GLU A 348 57.93 -12.69 18.86
CA GLU A 348 58.73 -13.94 19.08
C GLU A 348 57.90 -15.23 18.86
N GLN A 349 58.46 -16.15 18.06
CA GLN A 349 58.01 -17.52 17.74
C GLN A 349 58.76 -18.56 18.63
N PRO A 350 58.61 -19.91 18.52
CA PRO A 350 57.76 -20.78 17.66
C PRO A 350 57.02 -21.89 18.45
N ALA A 351 56.12 -22.69 17.83
CA ALA A 351 56.37 -24.12 17.52
C ALA A 351 55.15 -24.84 16.87
N TYR A 352 55.39 -25.49 15.72
CA TYR A 352 54.78 -26.73 15.12
C TYR A 352 53.24 -26.84 14.97
N SER A 353 52.61 -27.38 13.90
CA SER A 353 53.01 -27.99 12.62
C SER A 353 51.74 -28.27 11.76
N SER A 354 51.84 -28.11 10.43
CA SER A 354 51.24 -28.90 9.31
C SER A 354 49.71 -29.16 9.27
N SER A 355 48.95 -28.56 8.32
CA SER A 355 48.56 -29.09 6.97
C SER A 355 47.58 -30.29 7.03
N ILE A 356 46.55 -30.54 6.21
CA ILE A 356 46.01 -30.04 4.93
C ILE A 356 44.67 -30.83 4.71
N GLN A 357 43.73 -30.24 3.96
CA GLN A 357 42.65 -30.84 3.13
C GLN A 357 41.48 -31.70 3.67
N CYS A 358 40.33 -31.39 3.07
CA CYS A 358 39.05 -32.09 3.00
C CYS A 358 39.10 -33.29 2.03
N ASP A 359 38.27 -34.32 2.25
CA ASP A 359 37.45 -34.96 1.19
C ASP A 359 36.42 -35.99 1.72
N ALA A 360 35.24 -35.93 1.09
CA ALA A 360 34.13 -36.87 0.80
C ALA A 360 33.87 -38.21 1.55
N LEU A 361 32.58 -38.38 1.99
CA LEU A 361 31.55 -39.48 1.83
C LEU A 361 31.96 -40.99 2.00
N PRO A 362 31.07 -41.98 2.38
CA PRO A 362 29.68 -42.17 1.89
C PRO A 362 28.64 -42.94 2.78
N LEU A 363 27.43 -43.10 2.21
CA LEU A 363 26.25 -43.90 2.62
C LEU A 363 26.48 -45.43 2.72
N ARG A 364 25.69 -46.12 3.56
CA ARG A 364 25.22 -47.51 3.30
C ARG A 364 23.93 -47.90 4.05
N SER A 365 23.06 -48.59 3.31
CA SER A 365 21.74 -49.17 3.59
C SER A 365 21.81 -50.67 3.97
N ILE A 366 20.88 -51.20 4.78
CA ILE A 366 20.38 -52.61 4.74
C ILE A 366 18.92 -52.69 5.28
N SER A 367 18.07 -53.50 4.63
CA SER A 367 16.73 -54.03 5.01
C SER A 367 16.74 -55.58 4.85
N PRO A 368 15.65 -56.38 4.98
CA PRO A 368 14.42 -56.37 5.81
C PRO A 368 14.22 -57.71 6.58
N ASP A 369 13.17 -57.86 7.42
CA ASP A 369 12.45 -59.15 7.54
C ASP A 369 11.06 -59.03 8.21
N THR A 370 10.14 -59.89 7.75
CA THR A 370 8.69 -59.90 8.00
C THR A 370 8.24 -60.96 9.00
N SER A 371 7.21 -60.69 9.82
CA SER A 371 6.11 -61.66 10.10
C SER A 371 4.95 -61.11 10.96
N ALA A 372 3.73 -61.40 10.47
CA ALA A 372 2.52 -61.83 11.21
C ALA A 372 1.63 -60.84 12.02
N LEU A 373 0.47 -60.54 11.40
CA LEU A 373 -0.93 -60.84 11.84
C LEU A 373 -1.61 -60.13 13.04
N LYS A 374 -2.79 -59.56 12.71
CA LYS A 374 -4.05 -59.40 13.50
C LYS A 374 -3.98 -58.41 14.67
N SER A 375 -4.99 -57.63 15.06
CA SER A 375 -6.40 -57.40 14.72
C SER A 375 -6.85 -56.19 15.58
N ILE A 376 -7.78 -55.38 15.09
CA ILE A 376 -8.49 -54.33 15.87
C ILE A 376 -9.34 -55.01 16.98
N PRO A 377 -9.54 -54.41 18.16
CA PRO A 377 -10.79 -53.67 18.39
C PRO A 377 -10.65 -52.35 19.18
N GLN A 378 -11.68 -51.53 19.00
CA GLN A 378 -12.03 -50.32 19.73
C GLN A 378 -12.10 -50.53 21.25
N CYS A 379 -11.77 -49.49 22.02
CA CYS A 379 -12.36 -49.23 23.34
C CYS A 379 -12.63 -47.73 23.51
N ASN A 380 -13.91 -47.37 23.55
CA ASN A 380 -14.44 -46.18 24.23
C ASN A 380 -14.42 -46.45 25.73
N ILE A 381 -13.85 -45.56 26.57
CA ILE A 381 -14.30 -45.33 27.95
C ILE A 381 -14.08 -43.84 28.32
N LEU A 382 -15.11 -43.28 28.96
CA LEU A 382 -15.22 -42.02 29.70
C LEU A 382 -13.98 -41.75 30.60
N SER A 383 -13.61 -40.53 31.01
CA SER A 383 -14.35 -39.63 31.90
C SER A 383 -13.40 -38.49 32.32
N SER A 384 -13.97 -37.31 32.53
CA SER A 384 -13.60 -36.25 33.49
C SER A 384 -12.25 -36.32 34.22
N GLY A 385 -11.48 -35.23 34.14
CA GLY A 385 -10.39 -34.95 35.08
C GLY A 385 -9.84 -33.54 34.91
N GLU A 386 -10.39 -32.58 35.67
CA GLU A 386 -9.72 -31.33 35.99
C GLU A 386 -8.40 -31.63 36.73
N ILE A 387 -7.29 -31.04 36.29
CA ILE A 387 -6.13 -30.79 37.16
C ILE A 387 -5.67 -29.35 36.98
N LEU A 388 -6.03 -28.58 38.00
CA LEU A 388 -5.51 -27.27 38.38
C LEU A 388 -4.09 -27.45 38.96
N LEU A 389 -3.07 -26.78 38.44
CA LEU A 389 -1.79 -26.58 39.14
C LEU A 389 -1.25 -25.15 38.94
N THR A 390 -1.63 -24.30 39.90
CA THR A 390 -0.75 -23.46 40.74
C THR A 390 0.04 -22.30 40.11
N PHE A 391 -0.51 -21.09 40.24
CA PHE A 391 0.22 -19.81 40.30
C PHE A 391 0.81 -19.58 41.70
N ARG A 392 2.07 -19.09 41.76
CA ARG A 392 2.68 -18.56 42.98
C ARG A 392 2.75 -17.02 42.90
N LYS A 393 2.01 -16.41 43.84
CA LYS A 393 1.99 -15.03 44.36
C LYS A 393 3.19 -14.11 44.04
N LEU A 394 2.87 -12.90 43.60
CA LEU A 394 3.04 -11.58 44.26
C LEU A 394 1.91 -10.72 43.67
N GLY A 395 0.87 -10.22 44.35
CA GLY A 395 0.79 -9.60 45.66
C GLY A 395 0.48 -8.11 45.46
N LEU A 396 -0.80 -7.72 45.34
CA LEU A 396 -1.44 -6.54 45.98
C LEU A 396 -2.85 -6.22 45.41
N SER A 397 -3.85 -6.33 46.31
CA SER A 397 -5.03 -5.48 46.54
C SER A 397 -6.12 -5.28 45.47
N MET A 398 -7.25 -5.99 45.65
CA MET A 398 -8.59 -5.67 45.12
C MET A 398 -9.34 -4.66 46.01
N SER A 399 -10.21 -3.86 45.40
CA SER A 399 -11.44 -3.36 46.03
C SER A 399 -12.66 -3.79 45.23
N GLU A 400 -13.49 -4.61 45.84
CA GLU A 400 -14.75 -5.17 45.35
C GLU A 400 -15.86 -4.13 45.22
N LYS A 401 -16.84 -4.37 44.32
CA LYS A 401 -18.27 -4.55 44.67
C LYS A 401 -19.14 -4.85 43.43
N ASN A 402 -19.74 -6.05 43.43
CA ASN A 402 -21.19 -6.35 43.27
C ASN A 402 -21.91 -5.95 41.94
N VAL A 403 -22.77 -6.74 41.26
CA VAL A 403 -23.72 -7.79 41.70
C VAL A 403 -24.43 -8.48 40.49
N PHE A 404 -24.65 -9.81 40.61
CA PHE A 404 -25.76 -10.68 40.15
C PHE A 404 -26.06 -11.09 38.68
N CYS A 405 -25.88 -12.41 38.46
CA CYS A 405 -26.64 -13.31 37.59
C CYS A 405 -28.15 -13.39 37.90
N LYS A 406 -28.95 -13.72 36.87
CA LYS A 406 -30.01 -14.74 37.01
C LYS A 406 -30.40 -15.37 35.67
N LEU A 407 -30.19 -16.68 35.57
CA LEU A 407 -30.72 -17.60 34.58
C LEU A 407 -31.76 -18.45 35.31
N CYS A 408 -32.97 -18.58 34.77
CA CYS A 408 -33.94 -19.60 35.18
C CYS A 408 -34.49 -20.31 33.94
N TYR A 409 -34.22 -21.62 33.89
CA TYR A 409 -34.90 -22.62 33.07
C TYR A 409 -36.32 -22.86 33.60
N LEU A 410 -37.25 -23.26 32.71
CA LEU A 410 -38.16 -24.39 32.94
C LEU A 410 -38.79 -24.87 31.62
N ASN A 411 -38.81 -26.20 31.50
CA ASN A 411 -39.28 -27.06 30.41
C ASN A 411 -40.77 -26.93 30.09
N GLY A 412 -41.17 -27.42 28.89
CA GLY A 412 -42.36 -28.27 28.79
C GLY A 412 -43.23 -28.17 27.53
N ASN A 413 -42.92 -29.02 26.55
CA ASN A 413 -43.83 -29.90 25.79
C ASN A 413 -44.90 -29.38 24.80
N SER A 414 -44.93 -30.12 23.68
CA SER A 414 -46.06 -30.49 22.79
C SER A 414 -46.49 -29.52 21.69
N GLY A 415 -46.60 -30.05 20.46
CA GLY A 415 -47.26 -29.38 19.35
C GLY A 415 -46.74 -29.78 17.97
N CYS A 416 -47.03 -31.01 17.55
CA CYS A 416 -46.87 -31.49 16.18
C CYS A 416 -47.78 -30.71 15.23
N LEU A 417 -47.27 -30.23 14.09
CA LEU A 417 -48.08 -29.95 12.90
C LEU A 417 -47.25 -30.22 11.63
N HIS A 418 -47.74 -31.21 10.88
CA HIS A 418 -47.28 -31.64 9.57
C HIS A 418 -47.62 -30.61 8.48
N SER A 419 -46.79 -30.67 7.43
CA SER A 419 -47.10 -30.44 6.01
C SER A 419 -47.55 -29.05 5.55
N LEU A 420 -46.82 -28.49 4.58
CA LEU A 420 -47.24 -28.59 3.18
C LEU A 420 -46.12 -28.10 2.24
N SER A 421 -45.71 -29.01 1.38
CA SER A 421 -45.00 -28.77 0.13
C SER A 421 -45.81 -27.86 -0.81
N SER A 422 -45.15 -26.91 -1.46
CA SER A 422 -45.56 -26.47 -2.79
C SER A 422 -44.33 -26.19 -3.64
N GLN A 423 -44.15 -27.06 -4.64
CA GLN A 423 -43.39 -26.80 -5.86
C GLN A 423 -44.23 -25.89 -6.76
N SER A 424 -43.63 -24.87 -7.36
CA SER A 424 -44.02 -24.36 -8.69
C SER A 424 -42.89 -23.45 -9.20
N THR A 425 -42.06 -23.94 -10.13
CA THR A 425 -42.11 -23.74 -11.59
C THR A 425 -41.19 -22.61 -12.07
N ASP A 426 -40.28 -23.01 -12.94
CA ASP A 426 -39.38 -22.21 -13.76
C ASP A 426 -40.06 -21.04 -14.47
N ALA A 427 -39.34 -19.92 -14.54
CA ALA A 427 -39.44 -18.99 -15.67
C ALA A 427 -38.06 -18.38 -15.94
N ASN A 428 -37.45 -18.88 -17.01
CA ASN A 428 -36.33 -18.28 -17.72
C ASN A 428 -36.63 -16.83 -18.08
N LEU A 429 -35.74 -15.89 -17.74
CA LEU A 429 -35.63 -14.63 -18.45
C LEU A 429 -34.16 -14.33 -18.74
N SER A 430 -33.78 -14.55 -20.00
CA SER A 430 -32.59 -13.98 -20.62
C SER A 430 -32.79 -12.48 -20.79
N VAL A 431 -31.90 -11.65 -20.25
CA VAL A 431 -31.78 -10.25 -20.66
C VAL A 431 -30.32 -9.99 -21.04
N THR A 432 -30.07 -10.12 -22.34
CA THR A 432 -29.01 -9.42 -23.05
C THR A 432 -29.41 -7.95 -23.14
N GLN A 433 -28.71 -7.06 -22.44
CA GLN A 433 -28.71 -5.65 -22.81
C GLN A 433 -27.31 -5.06 -22.65
N SER A 434 -26.73 -4.78 -23.81
CA SER A 434 -25.52 -3.97 -24.00
C SER A 434 -25.70 -2.59 -23.38
N ALA A 435 -24.89 -2.26 -22.38
CA ALA A 435 -24.67 -0.88 -21.97
C ALA A 435 -23.42 -0.36 -22.68
N ARG A 436 -23.64 0.57 -23.63
CA ARG A 436 -22.61 1.39 -24.26
C ARG A 436 -21.89 2.21 -23.20
N LEU A 437 -20.59 2.00 -23.03
CA LEU A 437 -19.71 2.95 -22.35
C LEU A 437 -19.52 4.16 -23.28
N LEU A 438 -20.08 5.30 -22.88
CA LEU A 438 -19.75 6.59 -23.46
C LEU A 438 -18.37 7.00 -22.96
N VAL A 439 -17.36 6.71 -23.78
CA VAL A 439 -16.10 7.47 -23.78
C VAL A 439 -16.37 8.71 -24.63
N HIS A 440 -16.17 9.91 -24.09
CA HIS A 440 -15.79 11.02 -24.95
C HIS A 440 -14.68 11.88 -24.34
N PRO A 441 -13.71 12.30 -25.18
CA PRO A 441 -12.50 12.99 -24.79
C PRO A 441 -12.70 14.51 -24.89
N TYR A 442 -12.05 15.31 -24.07
CA TYR A 442 -11.77 16.70 -24.45
C TYR A 442 -10.41 17.17 -23.96
N ASN A 443 -9.59 17.47 -24.96
CA ASN A 443 -8.51 18.43 -24.88
C ASN A 443 -9.05 19.79 -25.36
N THR A 444 -8.40 20.86 -24.87
CA THR A 444 -8.35 22.21 -25.44
C THR A 444 -9.52 23.16 -25.10
N VAL A 445 -9.25 24.14 -24.22
CA VAL A 445 -9.92 25.44 -24.23
C VAL A 445 -8.88 26.54 -24.36
N LEU A 446 -9.02 27.29 -25.46
CA LEU A 446 -8.37 28.56 -25.72
C LEU A 446 -9.25 29.70 -25.17
N SER A 447 -8.59 30.75 -24.73
CA SER A 447 -9.06 32.03 -24.21
C SER A 447 -10.22 32.72 -24.97
N SER A 448 -11.07 33.43 -24.25
CA SER A 448 -11.46 34.81 -24.59
C SER A 448 -12.15 35.55 -23.43
N ASP A 449 -11.65 36.75 -23.17
CA ASP A 449 -12.19 37.78 -22.28
C ASP A 449 -13.49 38.42 -22.81
N LYS A 450 -14.42 38.81 -21.92
CA LYS A 450 -14.73 40.22 -21.57
C LYS A 450 -16.11 40.43 -20.91
N SER A 451 -16.03 41.18 -19.80
CA SER A 451 -16.84 42.33 -19.35
C SER A 451 -18.27 42.21 -18.75
N ILE A 452 -18.33 42.50 -17.44
CA ILE A 452 -19.07 43.60 -16.73
C ILE A 452 -20.61 43.65 -16.83
N SER A 453 -21.30 43.53 -15.66
CA SER A 453 -22.01 44.65 -14.98
C SER A 453 -22.82 44.21 -13.74
N ASP A 454 -22.51 44.85 -12.61
CA ASP A 454 -23.32 45.31 -11.45
C ASP A 454 -24.71 44.70 -11.11
N ALA A 455 -24.91 44.37 -9.82
CA ALA A 455 -25.81 45.11 -8.93
C ALA A 455 -25.83 44.55 -7.48
N SER A 456 -25.85 45.48 -6.54
CA SER A 456 -25.84 45.40 -5.07
C SER A 456 -27.13 44.89 -4.41
N SER A 457 -27.02 44.26 -3.23
CA SER A 457 -27.77 44.68 -2.03
C SER A 457 -27.29 43.98 -0.74
N SER A 458 -27.10 44.79 0.28
CA SER A 458 -26.68 44.56 1.67
C SER A 458 -27.63 43.73 2.55
N SER A 459 -27.08 43.01 3.53
CA SER A 459 -27.64 42.99 4.90
C SER A 459 -26.56 42.67 5.94
N SER A 460 -26.48 43.52 6.96
CA SER A 460 -25.53 43.52 8.06
C SER A 460 -26.08 42.73 9.25
N GLY A 461 -25.25 41.89 9.87
CA GLY A 461 -25.55 41.22 11.14
C GLY A 461 -24.31 41.17 12.03
N VAL A 462 -24.24 42.07 13.00
CA VAL A 462 -23.17 42.16 14.01
C VAL A 462 -23.47 41.21 15.17
N LEU A 463 -22.54 40.32 15.52
CA LEU A 463 -22.47 39.69 16.84
C LEU A 463 -21.05 39.75 17.40
N ARG A 464 -21.00 40.13 18.68
CA ARG A 464 -19.85 40.55 19.48
C ARG A 464 -18.80 39.45 19.69
N SER A 465 -17.53 39.83 19.59
CA SER A 465 -16.36 39.10 20.08
C SER A 465 -16.14 39.34 21.58
N SER A 466 -15.93 38.26 22.32
CA SER A 466 -15.30 38.28 23.66
C SER A 466 -13.84 37.77 23.54
N PRO A 467 -12.91 38.23 24.40
CA PRO A 467 -11.48 38.15 24.16
C PRO A 467 -10.87 36.79 24.53
N ILE A 468 -10.03 36.26 23.64
CA ILE A 468 -9.24 35.04 23.83
C ILE A 468 -7.87 35.43 24.43
N PRO A 469 -7.27 34.64 25.34
CA PRO A 469 -6.08 35.03 26.10
C PRO A 469 -4.85 35.30 25.24
N SER A 470 -4.09 36.33 25.62
CA SER A 470 -2.95 36.93 24.91
C SER A 470 -1.65 36.12 24.88
N ASP A 471 -1.69 34.81 25.13
CA ASP A 471 -0.47 33.97 25.25
C ASP A 471 -0.36 32.86 24.19
N PHE A 472 -1.16 32.91 23.12
CA PHE A 472 -1.08 31.92 22.02
C PHE A 472 -0.99 32.54 20.61
N VAL A 473 -0.68 33.84 20.50
CA VAL A 473 -0.68 34.58 19.21
C VAL A 473 0.72 34.84 18.63
N LEU A 474 1.78 34.23 19.16
CA LEU A 474 3.14 34.46 18.68
C LEU A 474 3.79 33.26 17.98
N GLU A 475 3.09 32.58 17.06
CA GLU A 475 3.77 31.66 16.12
C GLU A 475 3.02 31.45 14.77
N THR A 476 2.21 32.43 14.31
CA THR A 476 1.43 32.26 13.05
C THR A 476 1.45 33.45 12.09
N ILE A 477 2.51 34.27 12.01
CA ILE A 477 2.60 35.29 10.94
C ILE A 477 4.05 35.49 10.48
N GLN A 478 4.49 34.75 9.45
CA GLN A 478 5.45 35.21 8.42
C GLN A 478 5.40 34.27 7.19
N HIS A 479 4.20 34.01 6.64
CA HIS A 479 4.08 33.40 5.32
C HIS A 479 4.21 34.48 4.24
N ASN A 480 5.04 34.24 3.21
CA ASN A 480 5.27 35.08 2.02
C ASN A 480 6.10 36.38 2.17
N VAL A 481 6.82 36.57 3.28
CA VAL A 481 7.60 37.81 3.51
C VAL A 481 8.78 37.91 2.55
N ALA A 482 9.53 36.82 2.35
CA ALA A 482 10.68 36.82 1.45
C ALA A 482 10.23 36.92 -0.01
N HIS A 483 9.16 36.23 -0.37
CA HIS A 483 8.61 36.24 -1.72
C HIS A 483 8.10 37.64 -2.13
N GLN A 484 7.32 38.30 -1.27
CA GLN A 484 6.84 39.67 -1.52
C GLN A 484 8.00 40.67 -1.62
N TRP A 485 9.03 40.51 -0.79
CA TRP A 485 10.21 41.37 -0.83
C TRP A 485 10.98 41.22 -2.16
N ILE A 486 11.22 39.99 -2.62
CA ILE A 486 11.85 39.72 -3.91
C ILE A 486 11.06 40.38 -5.06
N GLN A 487 9.74 40.26 -5.05
CA GLN A 487 8.89 40.87 -6.08
C GLN A 487 8.98 42.40 -6.07
N SER A 488 9.00 43.03 -4.89
CA SER A 488 9.10 44.49 -4.77
C SER A 488 10.44 45.05 -5.26
N LYS A 489 11.53 44.26 -5.20
CA LYS A 489 12.89 44.66 -5.55
C LYS A 489 13.46 43.91 -6.76
N ARG A 490 12.61 43.30 -7.59
CA ARG A 490 13.02 42.38 -8.67
C ARG A 490 14.09 42.97 -9.58
N GLU A 491 13.89 44.19 -10.09
CA GLU A 491 14.83 44.85 -10.99
C GLU A 491 16.14 45.27 -10.30
N GLU A 492 16.07 45.69 -9.03
CA GLU A 492 17.27 45.99 -8.23
C GLU A 492 18.11 44.73 -7.99
N ILE A 493 17.45 43.58 -7.73
CA ILE A 493 18.13 42.29 -7.56
C ILE A 493 18.79 41.88 -8.87
N ILE A 494 18.11 42.00 -10.01
CA ILE A 494 18.66 41.64 -11.32
C ILE A 494 19.92 42.46 -11.65
N ASP A 495 19.94 43.75 -11.29
CA ASP A 495 21.07 44.63 -11.55
C ASP A 495 22.25 44.39 -10.58
N GLN A 496 21.94 44.19 -9.29
CA GLN A 496 22.95 44.06 -8.23
C GLN A 496 23.42 42.62 -7.95
N MET A 497 22.70 41.60 -8.42
CA MET A 497 23.07 40.20 -8.18
C MET A 497 24.39 39.84 -8.89
N THR A 498 25.44 39.56 -8.12
CA THR A 498 26.74 39.16 -8.67
C THR A 498 26.70 37.70 -9.12
N GLU A 499 27.55 37.33 -10.06
CA GLU A 499 27.63 35.95 -10.55
C GLU A 499 28.04 34.96 -9.43
N ALA A 500 28.88 35.40 -8.50
CA ALA A 500 29.22 34.63 -7.31
C ALA A 500 28.00 34.40 -6.39
N CYS A 501 27.20 35.44 -6.15
CA CYS A 501 25.98 35.32 -5.35
C CYS A 501 24.93 34.43 -6.03
N LEU A 502 24.81 34.52 -7.35
CA LEU A 502 23.95 33.66 -8.15
C LEU A 502 24.35 32.19 -8.02
N ASN A 503 25.62 31.87 -8.24
CA ASN A 503 26.11 30.49 -8.14
C ASN A 503 25.95 29.94 -6.72
N GLN A 504 26.27 30.73 -5.68
CA GLN A 504 26.03 30.32 -4.29
C GLN A 504 24.55 30.11 -3.96
N SER A 505 23.66 30.87 -4.58
CA SER A 505 22.21 30.70 -4.43
C SER A 505 21.77 29.39 -5.09
N LEU A 506 22.21 29.13 -6.32
CA LEU A 506 21.93 27.89 -7.03
C LEU A 506 22.49 26.66 -6.29
N ASP A 507 23.72 26.74 -5.79
CA ASP A 507 24.35 25.67 -5.01
C ASP A 507 23.59 25.41 -3.70
N ALA A 508 23.18 26.47 -3.00
CA ALA A 508 22.38 26.34 -1.78
C ALA A 508 21.01 25.71 -2.07
N LEU A 509 20.36 26.10 -3.17
CA LEU A 509 19.08 25.56 -3.60
C LEU A 509 19.19 24.08 -4.04
N LEU A 510 20.23 23.73 -4.80
CA LEU A 510 20.55 22.35 -5.16
C LEU A 510 20.84 21.50 -3.92
N SER A 511 21.65 22.00 -2.98
CA SER A 511 22.00 21.26 -1.75
C SER A 511 20.79 20.99 -0.85
N ARG A 512 19.73 21.80 -0.99
CA ARG A 512 18.47 21.65 -0.25
C ARG A 512 17.37 20.99 -1.08
N PHE A 513 17.68 20.51 -2.29
CA PHE A 513 16.73 19.90 -3.22
C PHE A 513 15.52 20.80 -3.56
N LEU A 514 15.70 22.12 -3.50
CA LEU A 514 14.66 23.11 -3.84
C LEU A 514 14.73 23.55 -5.30
N LEU A 515 15.76 23.12 -6.04
CA LEU A 515 15.93 23.35 -7.47
C LEU A 515 16.19 22.02 -8.16
N MET A 516 15.35 21.65 -9.12
CA MET A 516 15.50 20.43 -9.91
C MET A 516 16.64 20.56 -10.92
N LYS A 517 17.18 19.43 -11.39
CA LYS A 517 18.30 19.43 -12.34
C LYS A 517 17.93 20.09 -13.65
N GLU A 518 16.71 19.89 -14.12
CA GLU A 518 16.14 20.49 -15.33
C GLU A 518 16.06 22.02 -15.20
N ASP A 519 15.60 22.53 -14.05
CA ASP A 519 15.51 23.98 -13.79
C ASP A 519 16.89 24.62 -13.63
N TYR A 520 17.85 23.91 -13.03
CA TYR A 520 19.23 24.35 -12.95
C TYR A 520 19.88 24.45 -14.34
N GLU A 521 19.66 23.46 -15.20
CA GLU A 521 20.13 23.50 -16.60
C GLU A 521 19.45 24.65 -17.36
N LEU A 522 18.16 24.89 -17.15
CA LEU A 522 17.43 26.02 -17.76
C LEU A 522 17.98 27.38 -17.32
N ILE A 523 18.38 27.55 -16.05
CA ILE A 523 18.99 28.77 -15.54
C ILE A 523 20.44 28.90 -16.05
N SER A 524 21.25 27.86 -15.89
CA SER A 524 22.70 27.91 -16.18
C SER A 524 23.02 28.09 -17.66
N THR A 525 22.16 27.61 -18.56
CA THR A 525 22.31 27.73 -20.02
C THR A 525 21.97 29.12 -20.58
N LYS A 526 21.40 30.03 -19.78
CA LYS A 526 21.10 31.39 -20.26
C LYS A 526 22.39 32.16 -20.57
N PRO A 527 22.42 32.98 -21.65
CA PRO A 527 23.66 33.56 -22.17
C PRO A 527 24.22 34.71 -21.33
N THR A 528 23.38 35.41 -20.55
CA THR A 528 23.82 36.58 -19.75
C THR A 528 23.49 36.41 -18.28
N ARG A 529 24.33 36.94 -17.38
CA ARG A 529 24.08 36.98 -15.93
C ARG A 529 22.65 37.47 -15.62
N THR A 530 22.26 38.59 -16.23
CA THR A 530 20.93 39.20 -16.07
C THR A 530 19.80 38.24 -16.46
N SER A 531 19.95 37.49 -17.56
CA SER A 531 18.97 36.45 -17.94
C SER A 531 18.94 35.24 -17.00
N LYS A 532 20.09 34.87 -16.41
CA LYS A 532 20.14 33.80 -15.39
C LYS A 532 19.43 34.22 -14.11
N VAL A 533 19.67 35.45 -13.65
CA VAL A 533 19.03 35.99 -12.44
C VAL A 533 17.52 36.13 -12.64
N ARG A 534 17.06 36.63 -13.80
CA ARG A 534 15.62 36.67 -14.11
C ARG A 534 14.99 35.28 -14.07
N GLN A 535 15.59 34.30 -14.74
CA GLN A 535 15.09 32.93 -14.73
C GLN A 535 15.06 32.34 -13.32
N LEU A 536 16.06 32.64 -12.47
CA LEU A 536 16.06 32.22 -11.07
C LEU A 536 14.89 32.84 -10.28
N LEU A 537 14.61 34.14 -10.48
CA LEU A 537 13.49 34.81 -9.80
C LEU A 537 12.14 34.31 -10.34
N ASP A 538 12.02 34.02 -11.63
CA ASP A 538 10.81 33.39 -12.22
C ASP A 538 10.57 32.01 -11.60
N THR A 539 11.63 31.21 -11.45
CA THR A 539 11.55 29.91 -10.75
C THR A 539 11.18 30.12 -9.28
N SER A 540 11.69 31.15 -8.61
CA SER A 540 11.31 31.50 -7.24
C SER A 540 9.82 31.80 -7.09
N ASP A 541 9.18 32.37 -8.12
CA ASP A 541 7.74 32.65 -8.10
C ASP A 541 6.93 31.33 -8.06
N SER A 542 7.42 30.29 -8.72
CA SER A 542 6.78 28.96 -8.75
C SER A 542 7.12 28.05 -7.55
N GLN A 543 8.31 28.19 -6.95
CA GLN A 543 8.80 27.28 -5.90
C GLN A 543 8.43 27.70 -4.47
N GLY A 544 7.95 28.93 -4.27
CA GLY A 544 7.37 29.40 -3.01
C GLY A 544 8.35 30.03 -2.00
N GLU A 545 7.86 30.28 -0.78
CA GLU A 545 8.52 31.13 0.23
C GLU A 545 9.88 30.61 0.71
N GLU A 546 10.08 29.29 0.84
CA GLU A 546 11.37 28.74 1.29
C GLU A 546 12.48 28.93 0.24
N PHE A 547 12.13 28.85 -1.05
CA PHE A 547 13.04 29.16 -2.15
C PHE A 547 13.44 30.64 -2.12
N ALA A 548 12.44 31.53 -1.93
CA ALA A 548 12.67 32.97 -1.79
C ALA A 548 13.56 33.30 -0.58
N ARG A 549 13.35 32.65 0.57
CA ARG A 549 14.16 32.87 1.79
C ARG A 549 15.64 32.58 1.57
N ILE A 550 15.97 31.51 0.84
CA ILE A 550 17.37 31.16 0.55
C ILE A 550 18.02 32.22 -0.34
N ILE A 551 17.31 32.69 -1.36
CA ILE A 551 17.79 33.77 -2.22
C ILE A 551 18.04 35.03 -1.37
N VAL A 552 17.06 35.47 -0.58
CA VAL A 552 17.20 36.67 0.27
C VAL A 552 18.35 36.52 1.26
N GLN A 553 18.51 35.34 1.88
CA GLN A 553 19.62 35.07 2.78
C GLN A 553 20.98 35.17 2.06
N LYS A 554 21.08 34.66 0.82
CA LYS A 554 22.32 34.72 0.05
C LYS A 554 22.65 36.12 -0.47
N LEU A 555 21.64 36.92 -0.81
CA LEU A 555 21.80 38.34 -1.13
C LEU A 555 22.36 39.11 0.10
N LYS A 556 21.82 38.80 1.29
CA LYS A 556 22.28 39.37 2.58
C LYS A 556 23.71 38.94 2.93
N ASP A 557 24.03 37.65 2.82
CA ASP A 557 25.36 37.10 3.11
C ASP A 557 26.45 37.72 2.20
N ASN A 558 26.10 38.00 0.95
CA ASN A 558 27.01 38.61 -0.04
C ASN A 558 27.08 40.15 0.05
N LYS A 559 26.49 40.76 1.09
CA LYS A 559 26.55 42.20 1.38
C LYS A 559 26.15 43.07 0.19
N GLN A 560 25.06 42.75 -0.51
CA GLN A 560 24.51 43.65 -1.54
C GLN A 560 23.81 44.83 -0.86
N LEU A 561 24.61 45.83 -0.49
CA LEU A 561 24.20 46.95 0.36
C LEU A 561 23.09 47.82 -0.27
N GLY A 562 22.99 47.85 -1.60
CA GLY A 562 21.94 48.59 -2.33
C GLY A 562 20.56 47.95 -2.28
N LEU A 563 20.40 46.79 -1.65
CA LEU A 563 19.11 46.10 -1.48
C LEU A 563 18.49 46.27 -0.08
N GLN A 564 19.16 46.95 0.85
CA GLN A 564 18.63 47.15 2.20
C GLN A 564 17.30 47.97 2.21
N PRO A 565 16.41 47.77 3.20
CA PRO A 565 16.50 46.78 4.29
C PRO A 565 16.05 45.37 3.85
N TYR A 566 16.74 44.35 4.37
CA TYR A 566 16.36 42.95 4.19
C TYR A 566 15.26 42.56 5.18
N PRO A 567 14.31 41.67 4.82
CA PRO A 567 13.29 41.20 5.74
C PRO A 567 13.91 40.38 6.89
N ASP A 568 13.33 40.49 8.08
CA ASP A 568 13.71 39.68 9.25
C ASP A 568 13.21 38.26 9.08
N ILE A 569 14.03 37.42 8.44
CA ILE A 569 13.79 36.00 8.25
C ILE A 569 14.37 35.25 9.46
N VAL A 570 13.50 34.69 10.31
CA VAL A 570 13.94 33.85 11.44
C VAL A 570 14.58 32.57 10.90
N SER A 571 15.88 32.42 11.12
CA SER A 571 16.59 31.18 10.79
C SER A 571 16.28 30.10 11.83
N ASN A 572 15.54 29.05 11.45
CA ASN A 572 15.19 27.91 12.33
C ASN A 572 16.39 27.02 12.76
N SER A 573 17.62 27.53 12.72
CA SER A 573 18.83 26.82 13.12
C SER A 573 19.12 26.84 14.63
N ARG A 574 18.22 27.35 15.48
CA ARG A 574 18.38 27.32 16.95
C ARG A 574 17.04 27.05 17.66
N LYS A 575 16.68 25.79 17.83
CA LYS A 575 15.85 25.27 18.95
C LYS A 575 15.86 23.73 18.90
N LEU A 576 16.92 23.15 19.42
CA LEU A 576 17.02 21.74 19.82
C LEU A 576 17.94 21.66 21.03
N TYR A 577 17.64 22.48 22.04
CA TYR A 577 18.14 22.33 23.41
C TYR A 577 17.10 22.95 24.33
N LEU A 578 16.14 22.12 24.74
CA LEU A 578 15.67 21.94 26.11
C LEU A 578 14.62 20.83 26.10
#